data_AF-A0A2N4YJU3-F1
#
_entry.id   AF-A0A2N4YJU3-F1
#
_cell.length_a   1.000
_cell.length_b   1.000
_cell.length_c   1.000
_cell.angle_alpha   90.00
_cell.angle_beta   90.00
_cell.angle_gamma   90.00
#
_symmetry.space_group_name_H-M   'P 1'
#
loop_
_entity.id
_entity.type
_entity.pdbx_description
1 polymer ?
#
loop_
_entity_poly.entity_id
_entity_poly.type
_entity_poly.pdbx_seq_one_letter_code
_entity_poly.pdbx_strand_id
1 'polypeptide(L)'
;MTGPELIEKMGLDDLDSAGRERSDPEWLDRWDRDWVKVREWCVNHHLMHDDVEPLRRVHDLLRRHVPFEWVENGAERQLAVVHPDRAPGYLRGAAVLLHDDEFVAIIEGEPPSESEQWHVLKAEVTKELAEFLRSAEVTEGDPRLSLHAHASTAADYLKQMELSAHLYANQLDNEEDRDWLLECLDEFAYAAFLAGYHARAAQVKLLEPHIIRGMKVVRAAQASGQQLKTKRTPTTTAVLKEIEKLRNEGKNISAATRLAYQRGYGSSADANRRLWYDHRRKKL
;
A
#
# COMPACT_ATOMS: atom_id res chain seq x y z
N MET A 1 1.20 -27.80 3.89
CA MET A 1 0.07 -28.49 3.25
C MET A 1 0.47 -28.81 1.84
N THR A 2 0.29 -30.06 1.44
CA THR A 2 0.72 -30.60 0.15
C THR A 2 -0.48 -30.84 -0.77
N GLY A 3 -0.26 -31.08 -2.08
CA GLY A 3 -1.35 -31.40 -3.02
C GLY A 3 -2.26 -32.55 -2.53
N PRO A 4 -1.72 -33.69 -2.05
CA PRO A 4 -2.50 -34.76 -1.42
C PRO A 4 -3.31 -34.32 -0.20
N GLU A 5 -2.73 -33.52 0.70
CA GLU A 5 -3.45 -33.01 1.88
C GLU A 5 -4.59 -32.04 1.48
N LEU A 6 -4.44 -31.33 0.37
CA LEU A 6 -5.49 -30.49 -0.20
C LEU A 6 -6.62 -31.34 -0.77
N ILE A 7 -6.29 -32.35 -1.57
CA ILE A 7 -7.22 -33.29 -2.17
C ILE A 7 -8.04 -33.99 -1.07
N GLU A 8 -7.38 -34.51 -0.04
CA GLU A 8 -8.02 -35.17 1.11
C GLU A 8 -8.92 -34.21 1.90
N LYS A 9 -8.43 -33.00 2.23
CA LYS A 9 -9.23 -32.00 2.97
C LYS A 9 -10.46 -31.52 2.23
N MET A 10 -10.41 -31.53 0.90
CA MET A 10 -11.51 -31.13 0.05
C MET A 10 -12.46 -32.28 -0.31
N GLY A 11 -12.16 -33.51 0.12
CA GLY A 11 -12.91 -34.70 -0.28
C GLY A 11 -12.83 -34.97 -1.78
N LEU A 12 -11.71 -34.63 -2.42
CA LEU A 12 -11.46 -34.82 -3.85
C LEU A 12 -10.89 -36.21 -4.18
N ASP A 13 -11.06 -37.18 -3.27
CA ASP A 13 -10.47 -38.52 -3.37
C ASP A 13 -10.94 -39.29 -4.63
N ASP A 14 -12.07 -38.91 -5.21
CA ASP A 14 -12.60 -39.49 -6.46
C ASP A 14 -11.81 -39.09 -7.73
N LEU A 15 -10.88 -38.12 -7.66
CA LEU A 15 -10.02 -37.73 -8.78
C LEU A 15 -9.06 -38.83 -9.25
N ASP A 16 -8.85 -39.87 -8.44
CA ASP A 16 -8.02 -41.02 -8.80
C ASP A 16 -8.64 -41.92 -9.90
N SER A 17 -9.91 -41.69 -10.23
CA SER A 17 -10.65 -42.46 -11.22
C SER A 17 -10.64 -41.87 -12.65
N ALA A 18 -10.29 -40.59 -12.83
CA ALA A 18 -10.46 -39.87 -14.11
C ALA A 18 -9.20 -39.76 -15.00
N GLY A 19 -8.01 -40.16 -14.54
CA GLY A 19 -6.74 -39.78 -15.19
C GLY A 19 -5.80 -40.90 -15.66
N ARG A 20 -6.22 -42.18 -15.72
CA ARG A 20 -5.27 -43.29 -15.97
C ARG A 20 -4.85 -43.54 -17.42
N GLU A 21 -5.16 -42.67 -18.39
CA GLU A 21 -4.84 -42.92 -19.81
C GLU A 21 -3.82 -41.98 -20.48
N ARG A 22 -3.20 -41.03 -19.76
CA ARG A 22 -2.05 -40.29 -20.32
C ARG A 22 -0.76 -40.69 -19.61
N SER A 23 0.18 -41.22 -20.39
CA SER A 23 1.55 -41.48 -19.96
C SER A 23 2.26 -40.15 -19.71
N ASP A 24 2.18 -39.66 -18.48
CA ASP A 24 2.85 -38.42 -18.12
C ASP A 24 4.38 -38.57 -18.19
N PRO A 25 5.12 -37.52 -18.60
CA PRO A 25 6.58 -37.55 -18.68
C PRO A 25 7.24 -37.88 -17.33
N GLU A 26 8.25 -38.74 -17.34
CA GLU A 26 8.98 -39.23 -16.15
C GLU A 26 9.67 -38.13 -15.30
N TRP A 27 9.73 -36.88 -15.78
CA TRP A 27 10.43 -35.78 -15.10
C TRP A 27 9.57 -34.98 -14.11
N LEU A 28 8.26 -35.22 -14.01
CA LEU A 28 7.39 -34.56 -13.03
C LEU A 28 7.53 -35.21 -11.65
N ASP A 29 7.98 -34.43 -10.65
CA ASP A 29 7.99 -34.84 -9.25
C ASP A 29 6.57 -35.24 -8.81
N ARG A 30 6.45 -36.15 -7.86
CA ARG A 30 5.16 -36.65 -7.34
C ARG A 30 4.24 -35.49 -6.94
N TRP A 31 4.78 -34.45 -6.33
CA TRP A 31 4.02 -33.27 -5.91
C TRP A 31 3.48 -32.46 -7.08
N ASP A 32 4.21 -32.36 -8.19
CA ASP A 32 3.75 -31.65 -9.38
C ASP A 32 2.57 -32.39 -10.03
N ARG A 33 2.54 -33.73 -9.98
CA ARG A 33 1.41 -34.54 -10.46
C ARG A 33 0.12 -34.32 -9.66
N ASP A 34 0.22 -34.18 -8.34
CA ASP A 34 -0.97 -33.93 -7.51
C ASP A 34 -1.56 -32.54 -7.80
N TRP A 35 -0.72 -31.54 -8.12
CA TRP A 35 -1.18 -30.21 -8.51
C TRP A 35 -1.82 -30.18 -9.91
N VAL A 36 -1.38 -31.04 -10.84
CA VAL A 36 -2.06 -31.23 -12.13
C VAL A 36 -3.50 -31.70 -11.91
N LYS A 37 -3.74 -32.67 -11.03
CA LYS A 37 -5.09 -33.14 -10.70
C LYS A 37 -5.97 -32.03 -10.10
N VAL A 38 -5.40 -31.20 -9.22
CA VAL A 38 -6.12 -30.05 -8.65
C VAL A 38 -6.49 -29.06 -9.76
N ARG A 39 -5.57 -28.75 -10.67
CA ARG A 39 -5.85 -27.88 -11.82
C ARG A 39 -6.95 -28.46 -12.72
N GLU A 40 -6.83 -29.73 -13.08
CA GLU A 40 -7.84 -30.43 -13.90
C GLU A 40 -9.20 -30.44 -13.22
N TRP A 41 -9.25 -30.66 -11.91
CA TRP A 41 -10.49 -30.54 -11.14
C TRP A 41 -11.07 -29.13 -11.22
N CYS A 42 -10.26 -28.08 -11.03
CA CYS A 42 -10.73 -26.69 -11.11
C CYS A 42 -11.34 -26.38 -12.48
N VAL A 43 -10.67 -26.79 -13.56
CA VAL A 43 -11.15 -26.61 -14.94
C VAL A 43 -12.43 -27.40 -15.17
N ASN A 44 -12.45 -28.68 -14.82
CA ASN A 44 -13.65 -29.52 -15.00
C ASN A 44 -14.83 -29.02 -14.19
N HIS A 45 -14.60 -28.53 -12.96
CA HIS A 45 -15.65 -27.99 -12.12
C HIS A 45 -16.27 -26.75 -12.76
N HIS A 46 -15.44 -25.82 -13.23
CA HIS A 46 -15.92 -24.63 -13.96
C HIS A 46 -16.71 -24.97 -15.23
N LEU A 47 -16.28 -25.98 -15.99
CA LEU A 47 -16.97 -26.40 -17.22
C LEU A 47 -18.29 -27.13 -16.97
N MET A 48 -18.41 -27.84 -15.84
CA MET A 48 -19.55 -28.71 -15.55
C MET A 48 -20.56 -28.10 -14.56
N HIS A 49 -20.17 -27.05 -13.85
CA HIS A 49 -20.96 -26.44 -12.78
C HIS A 49 -20.86 -24.90 -12.82
N ASP A 50 -22.01 -24.24 -12.64
CA ASP A 50 -22.08 -22.78 -12.53
C ASP A 50 -21.73 -22.26 -11.10
N ASP A 51 -21.49 -23.17 -10.14
CA ASP A 51 -21.16 -22.81 -8.76
C ASP A 51 -19.66 -22.55 -8.60
N VAL A 52 -19.29 -21.29 -8.34
CA VAL A 52 -17.91 -20.84 -8.14
C VAL A 52 -17.43 -21.04 -6.69
N GLU A 53 -18.33 -21.26 -5.73
CA GLU A 53 -17.96 -21.36 -4.31
C GLU A 53 -16.92 -22.46 -4.00
N PRO A 54 -16.97 -23.65 -4.61
CA PRO A 54 -15.93 -24.66 -4.46
C PRO A 54 -14.55 -24.17 -4.91
N LEU A 55 -14.47 -23.45 -6.03
CA LEU A 55 -13.23 -22.89 -6.57
C LEU A 55 -12.69 -21.77 -5.66
N ARG A 56 -13.58 -20.90 -5.17
CA ARG A 56 -13.24 -19.84 -4.20
C ARG A 56 -12.64 -20.42 -2.92
N ARG A 57 -13.20 -21.52 -2.40
CA ARG A 57 -12.63 -22.23 -1.24
C ARG A 57 -11.23 -22.76 -1.51
N VAL A 58 -10.96 -23.28 -2.72
CA VAL A 58 -9.60 -23.70 -3.11
C VAL A 58 -8.67 -22.52 -3.08
N HIS A 59 -9.02 -21.44 -3.78
CA HIS A 59 -8.19 -20.25 -3.88
C HIS A 59 -7.84 -19.64 -2.52
N ASP A 60 -8.83 -19.48 -1.63
CA ASP A 60 -8.60 -18.99 -0.26
C ASP A 60 -7.63 -19.88 0.51
N LEU A 61 -7.75 -21.19 0.33
CA LEU A 61 -6.94 -22.16 1.03
C LEU A 61 -5.53 -22.23 0.44
N LEU A 62 -5.35 -22.08 -0.87
CA LEU A 62 -4.05 -21.85 -1.51
C LEU A 62 -3.38 -20.58 -0.95
N ARG A 63 -4.09 -19.45 -0.90
CA ARG A 63 -3.55 -18.18 -0.37
C ARG A 63 -3.12 -18.27 1.09
N ARG A 64 -3.75 -19.10 1.91
CA ARG A 64 -3.33 -19.30 3.32
C ARG A 64 -2.04 -20.10 3.45
N HIS A 65 -1.71 -20.93 2.47
CA HIS A 65 -0.60 -21.88 2.55
C HIS A 65 0.60 -21.51 1.69
N VAL A 66 0.39 -20.84 0.57
CA VAL A 66 1.47 -20.30 -0.26
C VAL A 66 2.00 -19.03 0.40
N PRO A 67 3.32 -18.95 0.69
CA PRO A 67 3.87 -17.77 1.34
C PRO A 67 3.80 -16.55 0.43
N PHE A 68 3.63 -15.38 1.05
CA PHE A 68 3.78 -14.10 0.37
C PHE A 68 5.19 -13.57 0.56
N GLU A 69 5.67 -12.85 -0.43
CA GLU A 69 6.95 -12.14 -0.37
C GLU A 69 6.76 -10.65 -0.67
N TRP A 70 7.61 -9.83 -0.06
CA TRP A 70 7.71 -8.43 -0.45
C TRP A 70 8.54 -8.36 -1.73
N VAL A 71 7.90 -7.94 -2.81
CA VAL A 71 8.57 -7.54 -4.05
C VAL A 71 8.93 -6.08 -3.89
N GLU A 72 10.23 -5.80 -3.83
CA GLU A 72 10.76 -4.45 -3.69
C GLU A 72 11.47 -4.03 -4.99
N ASN A 73 11.13 -2.85 -5.49
CA ASN A 73 11.84 -2.19 -6.57
C ASN A 73 12.10 -0.73 -6.18
N GLY A 74 13.24 -0.48 -5.56
CA GLY A 74 13.57 0.86 -5.05
C GLY A 74 12.69 1.26 -3.86
N ALA A 75 11.89 2.30 -4.03
CA ALA A 75 10.92 2.80 -3.03
C ALA A 75 9.54 2.14 -3.14
N GLU A 76 9.27 1.43 -4.23
CA GLU A 76 8.04 0.67 -4.42
C GLU A 76 8.16 -0.69 -3.74
N ARG A 77 7.10 -1.08 -3.04
CA ARG A 77 6.98 -2.39 -2.41
C ARG A 77 5.57 -2.91 -2.57
N GLN A 78 5.44 -4.17 -2.93
CA GLN A 78 4.17 -4.85 -3.04
C GLN A 78 4.29 -6.20 -2.34
N LEU A 79 3.25 -6.58 -1.60
CA LEU A 79 3.13 -7.94 -1.09
C LEU A 79 2.51 -8.79 -2.19
N ALA A 80 3.24 -9.79 -2.69
CA ALA A 80 2.80 -10.67 -3.76
C ALA A 80 2.93 -12.14 -3.33
N VAL A 81 2.18 -13.01 -3.98
CA VAL A 81 2.36 -14.47 -3.83
C VAL A 81 3.75 -14.82 -4.32
N VAL A 82 4.49 -15.67 -3.59
CA VAL A 82 5.84 -16.08 -4.00
C VAL A 82 5.83 -16.62 -5.43
N HIS A 83 6.84 -16.24 -6.24
CA HIS A 83 6.96 -16.79 -7.60
C HIS A 83 7.12 -18.32 -7.56
N PRO A 84 6.50 -19.10 -8.48
CA PRO A 84 6.58 -20.56 -8.46
C PRO A 84 8.00 -21.13 -8.36
N ASP A 85 8.97 -20.54 -9.05
CA ASP A 85 10.38 -20.97 -9.01
C ASP A 85 11.03 -20.81 -7.64
N ARG A 86 10.51 -19.90 -6.81
CA ARG A 86 11.00 -19.61 -5.46
C ARG A 86 10.15 -20.25 -4.35
N ALA A 87 9.00 -20.83 -4.72
CA ALA A 87 8.17 -21.57 -3.78
C ALA A 87 8.87 -22.86 -3.32
N PRO A 88 8.64 -23.32 -2.07
CA PRO A 88 9.02 -24.67 -1.67
C PRO A 88 8.46 -25.70 -2.65
N GLY A 89 9.23 -26.75 -2.99
CA GLY A 89 8.84 -27.70 -4.05
C GLY A 89 7.42 -28.26 -3.89
N TYR A 90 7.00 -28.60 -2.67
CA TYR A 90 5.66 -29.12 -2.39
C TYR A 90 4.52 -28.07 -2.55
N LEU A 91 4.83 -26.77 -2.67
CA LEU A 91 3.89 -25.67 -2.91
C LEU A 91 4.04 -25.05 -4.30
N ARG A 92 4.95 -25.54 -5.13
CA ARG A 92 5.20 -24.95 -6.45
C ARG A 92 3.94 -24.91 -7.31
N GLY A 93 3.22 -26.03 -7.42
CA GLY A 93 1.96 -26.06 -8.18
C GLY A 93 0.85 -25.19 -7.59
N ALA A 94 0.79 -25.04 -6.26
CA ALA A 94 -0.12 -24.08 -5.61
C ALA A 94 0.21 -22.64 -6.01
N ALA A 95 1.49 -22.29 -6.04
CA ALA A 95 1.94 -20.98 -6.48
C ALA A 95 1.64 -20.78 -7.98
N VAL A 96 1.81 -21.80 -8.84
CA VAL A 96 1.41 -21.72 -10.25
C VAL A 96 -0.07 -21.39 -10.39
N LEU A 97 -0.95 -22.09 -9.67
CA LEU A 97 -2.40 -21.83 -9.70
C LEU A 97 -2.75 -20.40 -9.23
N LEU A 98 -2.05 -19.86 -8.23
CA LEU A 98 -2.28 -18.50 -7.75
C LEU A 98 -1.73 -17.40 -8.69
N HIS A 99 -0.86 -17.76 -9.62
CA HIS A 99 -0.34 -16.88 -10.68
C HIS A 99 -1.06 -17.13 -12.03
N ASP A 100 -2.03 -18.05 -12.07
CA ASP A 100 -2.82 -18.36 -13.27
C ASP A 100 -4.01 -17.38 -13.34
N ASP A 101 -3.88 -16.33 -14.16
CA ASP A 101 -4.90 -15.29 -14.31
C ASP A 101 -6.26 -15.86 -14.75
N GLU A 102 -6.28 -16.97 -15.49
CA GLU A 102 -7.52 -17.65 -15.88
C GLU A 102 -8.24 -18.24 -14.66
N PHE A 103 -7.51 -18.86 -13.74
CA PHE A 103 -8.09 -19.43 -12.52
C PHE A 103 -8.66 -18.34 -11.61
N VAL A 104 -7.92 -17.23 -11.47
CA VAL A 104 -8.39 -16.08 -10.68
C VAL A 104 -9.63 -15.47 -11.31
N ALA A 105 -9.65 -15.27 -12.64
CA ALA A 105 -10.80 -14.74 -13.36
C ALA A 105 -12.05 -15.64 -13.24
N ILE A 106 -11.89 -16.97 -13.25
CA ILE A 106 -13.01 -17.90 -13.01
C ILE A 106 -13.66 -17.67 -11.63
N ILE A 107 -12.87 -17.30 -10.61
CA ILE A 107 -13.34 -17.17 -9.23
C ILE A 107 -13.87 -15.78 -8.90
N GLU A 108 -13.13 -14.77 -9.36
CA GLU A 108 -13.36 -13.36 -9.06
C GLU A 108 -14.26 -12.70 -10.11
N GLY A 109 -14.48 -13.37 -11.25
CA GLY A 109 -15.19 -12.85 -12.42
C GLY A 109 -14.20 -12.36 -13.47
N GLU A 110 -14.72 -12.09 -14.67
CA GLU A 110 -13.95 -11.35 -15.67
C GLU A 110 -13.47 -10.03 -15.06
N PRO A 111 -12.23 -9.60 -15.35
CA PRO A 111 -11.77 -8.31 -14.89
C PRO A 111 -12.75 -7.23 -15.38
N PRO A 112 -13.01 -6.19 -14.57
CA PRO A 112 -13.90 -5.11 -14.97
C PRO A 112 -13.44 -4.51 -16.30
N SER A 113 -14.37 -4.03 -17.11
CA SER A 113 -14.01 -3.37 -18.37
C SER A 113 -13.12 -2.15 -18.11
N GLU A 114 -12.38 -1.68 -19.11
CA GLU A 114 -11.57 -0.47 -18.96
C GLU A 114 -12.43 0.76 -18.59
N SER A 115 -13.68 0.80 -19.06
CA SER A 115 -14.66 1.83 -18.65
C SER A 115 -15.02 1.72 -17.17
N GLU A 116 -15.31 0.53 -16.66
CA GLU A 116 -15.56 0.31 -15.23
C GLU A 116 -14.34 0.67 -14.37
N GLN A 117 -13.15 0.25 -14.80
CA GLN A 117 -11.88 0.59 -14.14
C GLN A 117 -11.65 2.11 -14.14
N TRP A 118 -11.96 2.80 -15.24
CA TRP A 118 -11.86 4.25 -15.33
C TRP A 118 -12.77 4.94 -14.32
N HIS A 119 -14.02 4.50 -14.17
CA HIS A 119 -14.94 5.10 -13.21
C HIS A 119 -14.43 5.00 -11.77
N VAL A 120 -13.89 3.84 -11.38
CA VAL A 120 -13.27 3.64 -10.06
C VAL A 120 -12.06 4.56 -9.90
N LEU A 121 -11.12 4.51 -10.85
CA LEU A 121 -9.87 5.28 -10.80
C LEU A 121 -10.13 6.78 -10.77
N LYS A 122 -11.04 7.27 -11.60
CA LYS A 122 -11.44 8.66 -11.65
C LYS A 122 -12.05 9.15 -10.33
N ALA A 123 -12.87 8.33 -9.67
CA ALA A 123 -13.42 8.67 -8.37
C ALA A 123 -12.33 8.79 -7.30
N GLU A 124 -11.37 7.87 -7.29
CA GLU A 124 -10.20 7.89 -6.40
C GLU A 124 -9.34 9.13 -6.65
N VAL A 125 -8.96 9.38 -7.92
CA VAL A 125 -8.17 10.56 -8.31
C VAL A 125 -8.88 11.85 -7.94
N THR A 126 -10.20 11.95 -8.17
CA THR A 126 -10.98 13.14 -7.80
C THR A 126 -10.94 13.39 -6.29
N LYS A 127 -11.03 12.32 -5.48
CA LYS A 127 -10.90 12.41 -4.03
C LYS A 127 -9.50 12.86 -3.62
N GLU A 128 -8.44 12.29 -4.20
CA GLU A 128 -7.05 12.68 -3.93
C GLU A 128 -6.80 14.15 -4.27
N LEU A 129 -7.26 14.61 -5.44
CA LEU A 129 -7.13 16.01 -5.84
C LEU A 129 -7.82 16.95 -4.85
N ALA A 130 -9.01 16.59 -4.36
CA ALA A 130 -9.71 17.35 -3.33
C ALA A 130 -8.98 17.35 -1.98
N GLU A 131 -8.24 16.29 -1.64
CA GLU A 131 -7.37 16.25 -0.47
C GLU A 131 -6.15 17.16 -0.65
N PHE A 132 -5.50 17.14 -1.82
CA PHE A 132 -4.37 18.01 -2.12
C PHE A 132 -4.75 19.50 -2.07
N LEU A 133 -5.92 19.86 -2.60
CA LEU A 133 -6.44 21.23 -2.55
C LEU A 133 -6.78 21.72 -1.13
N ARG A 134 -6.91 20.81 -0.16
CA ARG A 134 -7.14 21.14 1.26
C ARG A 134 -5.87 21.03 2.12
N SER A 135 -4.81 20.47 1.56
CA SER A 135 -3.56 20.23 2.28
C SER A 135 -2.81 21.54 2.52
N ALA A 136 -1.88 21.56 3.46
CA ALA A 136 -1.03 22.73 3.63
C ALA A 136 -0.05 22.82 2.44
N GLU A 137 0.08 24.00 1.83
CA GLU A 137 1.10 24.23 0.81
C GLU A 137 2.48 24.21 1.45
N VAL A 138 3.34 23.30 0.99
CA VAL A 138 4.70 23.10 1.51
C VAL A 138 5.75 23.63 0.54
N THR A 139 5.35 24.01 -0.67
CA THR A 139 6.26 24.37 -1.75
C THR A 139 6.69 25.84 -1.65
N GLU A 140 8.00 26.09 -1.63
CA GLU A 140 8.58 27.42 -1.82
C GLU A 140 8.83 27.65 -3.32
N GLY A 141 8.48 28.83 -3.85
CA GLY A 141 8.71 29.17 -5.26
C GLY A 141 7.52 29.81 -5.96
N ASP A 142 7.44 29.64 -7.28
CA ASP A 142 6.33 30.15 -8.10
C ASP A 142 5.03 29.40 -7.77
N PRO A 143 3.96 30.10 -7.33
CA PRO A 143 2.68 29.46 -6.99
C PRO A 143 2.05 28.65 -8.13
N ARG A 144 2.41 28.91 -9.39
CA ARG A 144 1.89 28.15 -10.55
C ARG A 144 2.44 26.73 -10.64
N LEU A 145 3.53 26.44 -9.93
CA LEU A 145 4.16 25.13 -9.84
C LEU A 145 3.86 24.44 -8.49
N SER A 146 2.92 24.99 -7.72
CA SER A 146 2.58 24.47 -6.40
C SER A 146 1.71 23.22 -6.49
N LEU A 147 1.62 22.47 -5.39
CA LEU A 147 0.75 21.31 -5.30
C LEU A 147 -0.71 21.68 -5.61
N HIS A 148 -1.19 22.79 -5.04
CA HIS A 148 -2.56 23.28 -5.28
C HIS A 148 -2.80 23.65 -6.74
N ALA A 149 -1.85 24.32 -7.40
CA ALA A 149 -1.99 24.70 -8.80
C ALA A 149 -2.10 23.47 -9.71
N HIS A 150 -1.22 22.48 -9.52
CA HIS A 150 -1.28 21.21 -10.25
C HIS A 150 -2.58 20.43 -9.98
N ALA A 151 -3.01 20.35 -8.71
CA ALA A 151 -4.24 19.67 -8.34
C ALA A 151 -5.49 20.35 -8.95
N SER A 152 -5.53 21.68 -8.94
CA SER A 152 -6.62 22.45 -9.56
C SER A 152 -6.68 22.22 -11.06
N THR A 153 -5.54 22.33 -11.76
CA THR A 153 -5.49 22.13 -13.21
C THR A 153 -5.88 20.70 -13.60
N ALA A 154 -5.45 19.68 -12.84
CA ALA A 154 -5.87 18.31 -13.08
C ALA A 154 -7.38 18.11 -12.89
N ALA A 155 -7.97 18.70 -11.84
CA ALA A 155 -9.42 18.64 -11.60
C ALA A 155 -10.21 19.34 -12.72
N ASP A 156 -9.72 20.48 -13.22
CA ASP A 156 -10.33 21.19 -14.33
C ASP A 156 -10.30 20.36 -15.62
N TYR A 157 -9.18 19.67 -15.91
CA TYR A 157 -9.08 18.78 -17.06
C TYR A 157 -10.03 17.57 -16.97
N LEU A 158 -10.16 16.95 -15.80
CA LEU A 158 -11.12 15.85 -15.61
C LEU A 158 -12.55 16.31 -15.88
N LYS A 159 -12.93 17.46 -15.34
CA LYS A 159 -14.26 18.06 -15.58
C LYS A 159 -14.47 18.43 -17.05
N GLN A 160 -13.46 18.99 -17.70
CA GLN A 160 -13.55 19.36 -19.12
C GLN A 160 -13.71 18.12 -20.02
N MET A 161 -13.01 17.04 -19.70
CA MET A 161 -13.12 15.77 -20.41
C MET A 161 -14.54 15.22 -20.34
N GLU A 162 -15.14 15.17 -19.15
CA GLU A 162 -16.54 14.75 -18.96
C GLU A 162 -17.52 15.61 -19.76
N LEU A 163 -17.40 16.94 -19.64
CA LEU A 163 -18.28 17.87 -20.33
C LEU A 163 -18.20 17.69 -21.84
N SER A 164 -16.98 17.51 -22.36
CA SER A 164 -16.74 17.32 -23.79
C SER A 164 -17.32 15.99 -24.26
N ALA A 165 -17.10 14.90 -23.52
CA ALA A 165 -17.64 13.58 -23.83
C ALA A 165 -19.17 13.61 -23.96
N HIS A 166 -19.87 14.19 -22.98
CA HIS A 166 -21.32 14.33 -23.02
C HIS A 166 -21.79 15.26 -24.15
N LEU A 167 -21.05 16.32 -24.45
CA LEU A 167 -21.40 17.23 -25.54
C LEU A 167 -21.37 16.51 -26.90
N TYR A 168 -20.34 15.69 -27.15
CA TYR A 168 -20.25 14.90 -28.37
C TYR A 168 -21.27 13.77 -28.42
N ALA A 169 -21.49 13.05 -27.32
CA ALA A 169 -22.52 12.02 -27.25
C ALA A 169 -23.91 12.61 -27.54
N ASN A 170 -24.25 13.77 -27.00
CA ASN A 170 -25.55 14.41 -27.25
C ASN A 170 -25.76 14.88 -28.70
N GLN A 171 -24.75 14.82 -29.57
CA GLN A 171 -24.91 15.07 -31.01
C GLN A 171 -25.36 13.83 -31.79
N LEU A 172 -25.38 12.66 -31.14
CA LEU A 172 -25.82 11.40 -31.74
C LEU A 172 -27.31 11.17 -31.42
N ASP A 173 -28.06 10.80 -32.46
CA ASP A 173 -29.51 10.62 -32.38
C ASP A 173 -29.90 9.28 -31.72
N ASN A 174 -29.04 8.26 -31.85
CA ASN A 174 -29.25 6.92 -31.30
C ASN A 174 -28.62 6.77 -29.91
N GLU A 175 -29.37 6.21 -28.96
CA GLU A 175 -28.89 5.92 -27.61
C GLU A 175 -27.73 4.92 -27.59
N GLU A 176 -27.78 3.89 -28.42
CA GLU A 176 -26.72 2.87 -28.51
C GLU A 176 -25.38 3.48 -28.98
N ASP A 177 -25.43 4.39 -29.97
CA ASP A 177 -24.24 5.08 -30.46
C ASP A 177 -23.66 6.04 -29.41
N ARG A 178 -24.51 6.61 -28.54
CA ARG A 178 -24.09 7.46 -27.42
C ARG A 178 -23.36 6.66 -26.36
N ASP A 179 -23.96 5.54 -25.95
CA ASP A 179 -23.40 4.68 -24.92
C ASP A 179 -22.07 4.10 -25.39
N TRP A 180 -22.01 3.62 -26.64
CA TRP A 180 -20.78 3.15 -27.26
C TRP A 180 -19.68 4.22 -27.31
N LEU A 181 -20.01 5.46 -27.70
CA LEU A 181 -19.03 6.55 -27.72
C LEU A 181 -18.50 6.87 -26.32
N LEU A 182 -19.37 6.90 -25.30
CA LEU A 182 -18.97 7.17 -23.93
C LEU A 182 -18.06 6.06 -23.39
N GLU A 183 -18.40 4.80 -23.65
CA GLU A 183 -17.56 3.65 -23.30
C GLU A 183 -16.17 3.77 -23.93
N CYS A 184 -16.08 3.98 -25.26
CA CYS A 184 -14.79 4.17 -25.93
C CYS A 184 -13.98 5.35 -25.36
N LEU A 185 -14.64 6.46 -25.01
CA LEU A 185 -13.95 7.62 -24.42
C LEU A 185 -13.40 7.31 -23.02
N ASP A 186 -14.11 6.50 -22.24
CA ASP A 186 -13.64 6.03 -20.93
C ASP A 186 -12.44 5.08 -21.06
N GLU A 187 -12.44 4.17 -22.04
CA GLU A 187 -11.28 3.32 -22.36
C GLU A 187 -10.04 4.17 -22.73
N PHE A 188 -10.21 5.16 -23.63
CA PHE A 188 -9.12 6.07 -23.98
C PHE A 188 -8.63 6.90 -22.79
N ALA A 189 -9.54 7.36 -21.94
CA ALA A 189 -9.20 8.11 -20.74
C ALA A 189 -8.40 7.25 -19.75
N TYR A 190 -8.81 5.99 -19.55
CA TYR A 190 -8.09 5.02 -18.74
C TYR A 190 -6.67 4.80 -19.25
N ALA A 191 -6.53 4.45 -20.53
CA ALA A 191 -5.23 4.20 -21.14
C ALA A 191 -4.30 5.43 -21.09
N ALA A 192 -4.83 6.62 -21.39
CA ALA A 192 -4.08 7.87 -21.32
C ALA A 192 -3.63 8.20 -19.89
N PHE A 193 -4.51 7.98 -18.91
CA PHE A 193 -4.17 8.17 -17.50
C PHE A 193 -3.06 7.22 -17.05
N LEU A 194 -3.20 5.92 -17.34
CA LEU A 194 -2.18 4.92 -17.00
C LEU A 194 -0.83 5.23 -17.67
N ALA A 195 -0.84 5.61 -18.94
CA ALA A 195 0.39 6.03 -19.64
C ALA A 195 1.05 7.22 -18.94
N GLY A 196 0.28 8.24 -18.56
CA GLY A 196 0.76 9.38 -17.77
C GLY A 196 1.30 8.98 -16.41
N TYR A 197 0.58 8.12 -15.69
CA TYR A 197 0.98 7.58 -14.39
C TYR A 197 2.31 6.84 -14.47
N HIS A 198 2.46 5.90 -15.42
CA HIS A 198 3.69 5.15 -15.61
C HIS A 198 4.85 6.04 -16.08
N ALA A 199 4.60 7.04 -16.93
CA ALA A 199 5.62 8.00 -17.32
C ALA A 199 6.12 8.82 -16.10
N ARG A 200 5.22 9.25 -15.22
CA ARG A 200 5.59 9.92 -13.96
C ARG A 200 6.34 8.99 -13.01
N ALA A 201 5.88 7.74 -12.85
CA ALA A 201 6.57 6.74 -12.05
C ALA A 201 8.01 6.53 -12.56
N ALA A 202 8.19 6.38 -13.87
CA ALA A 202 9.51 6.26 -14.50
C ALA A 202 10.40 7.50 -14.26
N GLN A 203 9.84 8.71 -14.33
CA GLN A 203 10.57 9.94 -13.97
C GLN A 203 11.00 9.94 -12.50
N VAL A 204 10.14 9.49 -11.58
CA VAL A 204 10.45 9.40 -10.16
C VAL A 204 11.56 8.37 -9.90
N LYS A 205 11.61 7.26 -10.67
CA LYS A 205 12.72 6.29 -10.59
C LYS A 205 14.09 6.91 -10.88
N LEU A 206 14.18 7.90 -11.77
CA LEU A 206 15.42 8.63 -12.00
C LEU A 206 15.87 9.44 -10.78
N LEU A 207 14.94 9.89 -9.95
CA LEU A 207 15.19 10.70 -8.75
C LEU A 207 15.31 9.86 -7.47
N GLU A 208 14.97 8.57 -7.54
CA GLU A 208 14.89 7.65 -6.42
C GLU A 208 16.17 7.58 -5.56
N PRO A 209 17.41 7.59 -6.13
CA PRO A 209 18.63 7.63 -5.31
C PRO A 209 18.70 8.86 -4.39
N HIS A 210 18.18 10.00 -4.85
CA HIS A 210 18.15 11.23 -4.07
C HIS A 210 17.07 11.17 -2.98
N ILE A 211 15.89 10.64 -3.31
CA ILE A 211 14.80 10.43 -2.36
C ILE A 211 15.25 9.50 -1.23
N ILE A 212 15.85 8.35 -1.56
CA ILE A 212 16.37 7.39 -0.58
C ILE A 212 17.44 8.05 0.31
N ARG A 213 18.35 8.84 -0.28
CA ARG A 213 19.37 9.57 0.48
C ARG A 213 18.73 10.57 1.45
N GLY A 214 17.77 11.37 0.98
CA GLY A 214 17.02 12.31 1.80
C GLY A 214 16.31 11.62 2.96
N MET A 215 15.62 10.51 2.69
CA MET A 215 14.96 9.70 3.72
C MET A 215 15.95 9.16 4.76
N LYS A 216 17.13 8.68 4.34
CA LYS A 216 18.18 8.22 5.28
C LYS A 216 18.66 9.35 6.18
N VAL A 217 18.87 10.55 5.62
CA VAL A 217 19.27 11.73 6.41
C VAL A 217 18.19 12.11 7.41
N VAL A 218 16.93 12.18 6.99
CA VAL A 218 15.81 12.50 7.89
C VAL A 218 15.67 11.46 8.99
N ARG A 219 15.73 10.16 8.67
CA ARG A 219 15.68 9.07 9.67
C ARG A 219 16.85 9.16 10.65
N ALA A 220 18.06 9.43 10.16
CA ALA A 220 19.24 9.58 11.02
C ALA A 220 19.11 10.80 11.96
N ALA A 221 18.57 11.92 11.47
CA ALA A 221 18.30 13.11 12.27
C ALA A 221 17.24 12.84 13.34
N GLN A 222 16.14 12.17 13.00
CA GLN A 222 15.10 11.76 13.94
C GLN A 222 15.63 10.79 15.01
N ALA A 223 16.39 9.77 14.61
CA ALA A 223 17.01 8.81 15.53
C ALA A 223 17.97 9.52 16.50
N SER A 224 18.79 10.44 16.00
CA SER A 224 19.70 11.25 16.82
C SER A 224 18.94 12.15 17.79
N GLY A 225 17.87 12.81 17.32
CA GLY A 225 16.99 13.61 18.16
C GLY A 225 16.33 12.79 19.28
N GLN A 226 15.87 11.59 18.95
CA GLN A 226 15.27 10.67 19.92
C GLN A 226 16.31 10.17 20.94
N GLN A 227 17.52 9.82 20.51
CA GLN A 227 18.61 9.44 21.42
C GLN A 227 18.99 10.58 22.36
N LEU A 228 19.10 11.81 21.85
CA LEU A 228 19.35 13.00 22.66
C LEU A 228 18.22 13.24 23.66
N LYS A 229 16.96 13.07 23.24
CA LYS A 229 15.80 13.16 24.12
C LYS A 229 15.87 12.12 25.23
N THR A 230 16.14 10.85 24.92
CA THR A 230 16.27 9.77 25.92
C THR A 230 17.41 10.04 26.90
N LYS A 231 18.56 10.54 26.44
CA LYS A 231 19.69 10.89 27.32
C LYS A 231 19.40 12.11 28.20
N ARG A 232 18.71 13.13 27.67
CA ARG A 232 18.45 14.39 28.42
C ARG A 232 17.25 14.29 29.36
N THR A 233 16.25 13.47 29.04
CA THR A 233 14.99 13.40 29.78
C THR A 233 15.15 13.04 31.27
N PRO A 234 16.00 12.06 31.68
CA PRO A 234 16.25 11.77 33.08
C PRO A 234 16.82 12.98 33.83
N THR A 235 17.83 13.64 33.27
CA THR A 235 18.44 14.84 33.85
C THR A 235 17.47 16.00 33.93
N THR A 236 16.71 16.26 32.85
CA THR A 236 15.66 17.28 32.81
C THR A 236 14.59 17.02 33.86
N THR A 237 14.14 15.77 34.00
CA THR A 237 13.13 15.37 34.98
C THR A 237 13.66 15.52 36.40
N ALA A 238 14.91 15.15 36.66
CA ALA A 238 15.54 15.30 37.97
C ALA A 238 15.65 16.78 38.37
N VAL A 239 16.09 17.65 37.45
CA VAL A 239 16.14 19.10 37.67
C VAL A 239 14.76 19.67 37.98
N LEU A 240 13.74 19.32 37.19
CA LEU A 240 12.37 19.81 37.41
C LEU A 240 11.79 19.33 38.74
N LYS A 241 12.01 18.05 39.10
CA LYS A 241 11.57 17.49 40.39
C LYS A 241 12.23 18.20 41.57
N GLU A 242 13.53 18.49 41.49
CA GLU A 242 14.25 19.17 42.57
C GLU A 242 13.79 20.63 42.73
N ILE A 243 13.58 21.35 41.62
CA ILE A 243 13.02 22.71 41.66
C ILE A 243 11.61 22.71 42.27
N GLU A 244 10.78 21.73 41.92
CA GLU A 244 9.42 21.59 42.46
C GLU A 244 9.44 21.27 43.97
N LYS A 245 10.33 20.38 44.41
CA LYS A 245 10.58 20.10 45.83
C LYS A 245 10.96 21.37 46.59
N LEU A 246 11.97 22.11 46.11
CA LEU A 246 12.42 23.37 46.73
C LEU A 246 11.33 24.44 46.75
N ARG A 247 10.47 24.47 45.74
CA ARG A 247 9.32 25.38 45.72
C ARG A 247 8.29 25.00 46.80
N ASN A 248 8.03 23.71 47.00
CA ASN A 248 7.14 23.22 48.05
C ASN A 248 7.71 23.48 49.45
N GLU A 249 9.03 23.58 49.59
CA GLU A 249 9.73 24.07 50.80
C GLU A 249 9.65 25.61 50.96
N GLY A 250 8.87 26.31 50.15
CA GLY A 250 8.62 27.75 50.25
C GLY A 250 9.66 28.63 49.54
N LYS A 251 10.58 28.06 48.74
CA LYS A 251 11.54 28.87 47.96
C LYS A 251 10.86 29.47 46.73
N ASN A 252 11.17 30.73 46.43
CA ASN A 252 10.78 31.32 45.14
C ASN A 252 11.58 30.68 43.98
N ILE A 253 11.09 30.81 42.75
CA ILE A 253 11.67 30.12 41.56
C ILE A 253 13.16 30.45 41.35
N SER A 254 13.56 31.71 41.54
CA SER A 254 14.96 32.13 41.39
C SER A 254 15.87 31.55 42.47
N ALA A 255 15.38 31.38 43.69
CA ALA A 255 16.10 30.72 44.78
C ALA A 255 16.14 29.19 44.59
N ALA A 256 15.02 28.58 44.20
CA ALA A 256 14.91 27.14 43.94
C ALA A 256 15.83 26.68 42.80
N THR A 257 15.89 27.41 41.69
CA THR A 257 16.75 27.09 40.53
C THR A 257 18.25 27.19 40.83
N ARG A 258 18.65 28.20 41.61
CA ARG A 258 20.02 28.36 42.11
C ARG A 258 20.42 27.28 43.11
N LEU A 259 19.54 26.95 44.06
CA LEU A 259 19.77 25.87 45.02
C LEU A 259 19.82 24.50 44.34
N ALA A 260 18.97 24.23 43.36
CA ALA A 260 19.03 23.01 42.56
C ALA A 260 20.38 22.86 41.85
N TYR A 261 20.89 23.94 41.23
CA TYR A 261 22.23 23.94 40.64
C TYR A 261 23.34 23.71 41.66
N GLN A 262 23.29 24.38 42.82
CA GLN A 262 24.26 24.17 43.91
C GLN A 262 24.24 22.73 44.46
N ARG A 263 23.09 22.04 44.38
CA ARG A 263 22.94 20.62 44.71
C ARG A 263 23.37 19.67 43.59
N GLY A 264 23.96 20.18 42.50
CA GLY A 264 24.44 19.39 41.36
C GLY A 264 23.38 19.08 40.30
N TYR A 265 22.18 19.68 40.37
CA TYR A 265 21.14 19.48 39.37
C TYR A 265 21.23 20.55 38.27
N GLY A 266 21.50 20.11 37.04
CA GLY A 266 21.54 20.96 35.85
C GLY A 266 22.87 21.68 35.65
N SER A 267 22.96 22.49 34.59
CA SER A 267 24.23 23.10 34.16
C SER A 267 24.46 24.51 34.70
N SER A 268 23.41 25.26 35.02
CA SER A 268 23.47 26.57 35.66
C SER A 268 22.12 26.97 36.25
N ALA A 269 22.11 27.94 37.16
CA ALA A 269 20.87 28.47 37.73
C ALA A 269 19.93 29.06 36.67
N ASP A 270 20.47 29.80 35.70
CA ASP A 270 19.68 30.41 34.63
C ASP A 270 19.13 29.37 33.64
N ALA A 271 19.91 28.34 33.30
CA ALA A 271 19.46 27.24 32.46
C ALA A 271 18.29 26.48 33.13
N ASN A 272 18.40 26.21 34.43
CA ASN A 272 17.34 25.60 35.23
C ASN A 272 16.08 26.47 35.27
N ARG A 273 16.25 27.78 35.42
CA ARG A 273 15.14 28.75 35.43
C ARG A 273 14.41 28.78 34.09
N ARG A 274 15.14 28.85 32.97
CA ARG A 274 14.56 28.80 31.63
C ARG A 274 13.83 27.48 31.38
N LEU A 275 14.45 26.36 31.75
CA LEU A 275 13.86 25.02 31.64
C LEU A 275 12.51 24.91 32.38
N TRP A 276 12.43 25.48 33.59
CA TRP A 276 11.19 25.49 34.38
C TRP A 276 10.05 26.25 33.68
N TYR A 277 10.34 27.46 33.17
CA TYR A 277 9.32 28.26 32.47
C TYR A 277 8.90 27.63 31.14
N ASP A 278 9.85 27.10 30.36
CA ASP A 278 9.56 26.40 29.12
C ASP A 278 8.68 25.16 29.35
N HIS A 279 8.92 24.43 30.44
CA HIS A 279 8.11 23.28 30.84
C HIS A 279 6.70 23.69 31.30
N ARG A 280 6.57 24.78 32.07
CA ARG A 280 5.26 25.31 32.49
C ARG A 280 4.43 25.81 31.32
N ARG A 281 5.04 26.50 30.35
CA ARG A 281 4.35 27.01 29.16
C ARG A 281 3.76 25.90 28.28
N LYS A 282 4.38 24.72 28.25
CA LYS A 282 3.89 23.55 27.48
C LYS A 282 2.77 22.75 28.17
N LYS A 283 2.50 23.01 29.45
CA LYS A 283 1.44 22.34 30.24
C LYS A 283 0.15 23.17 30.35
N LEU A 284 0.17 24.41 29.87
CA LEU A 284 -0.97 25.30 29.75
C LEU A 284 -1.50 25.22 28.32
#